data_AF-A0A2P2BN48-F1
#
_entry.id   AF-A0A2P2BN48-F1
#
_cell.length_a   1.000
_cell.length_b   1.000
_cell.length_c   1.000
_cell.angle_alpha   90.00
_cell.angle_beta   90.00
_cell.angle_gamma   90.00
#
_symmetry.space_group_name_H-M   'P 1'
#
loop_
_entity.id
_entity.type
_entity.pdbx_description
1 polymer ?
#
loop_
_entity_poly.entity_id
_entity_poly.type
_entity_poly.pdbx_seq_one_letter_code
_entity_poly.pdbx_strand_id
1 'polypeptide(L)'
;MNLFMAKTNIHKFEKVKEFIEEFKIGENDFIFASKGIYERNFKELDIKATVAYKDTYGNGEPTDIMMDALLKDFNKGNYKRVIAIGGGSVIDMAKILVLKNGKCTADLFEKKIKLEKVRTLITIPTTCGSGSEVSNVSITEITKLNSKLGLAIDELYPDYAVLIPELLVNLPYKFFATSAIDALIHSIESFLSPKANVYTEMFSKQAMEIIIKGFKRIVKEGQDARVSMLDDFLIASNLAGIAFGNAGNGAVHALSSPLSGTYHVPHGEANYQFFTSVFKVYNKKNPSGKIMDLNIILSGLLECEVCNVYDEMEKLLSNIIEKKSLREYGMKESDILLFTENVIANQQRLLSQSYTSLSKENIKYIYNELF
;
A
#
# COMPACT_ATOMS: atom_id res chain seq x y z
N MET A 1 -0.20 3.65 -27.87
CA MET A 1 -0.60 3.73 -26.45
C MET A 1 -0.26 2.42 -25.79
N ASN A 2 0.52 2.41 -24.71
CA ASN A 2 0.75 1.21 -23.91
C ASN A 2 -0.48 1.00 -23.00
N LEU A 3 -1.17 -0.14 -23.10
CA LEU A 3 -2.46 -0.37 -22.42
C LEU A 3 -2.30 -1.01 -21.05
N PHE A 4 -1.34 -1.93 -20.91
CA PHE A 4 -1.14 -2.69 -19.68
C PHE A 4 0.30 -3.19 -19.62
N MET A 5 0.87 -3.21 -18.42
CA MET A 5 2.22 -3.66 -18.19
C MET A 5 2.31 -4.47 -16.90
N ALA A 6 2.80 -5.70 -17.02
CA ALA A 6 3.19 -6.55 -15.90
C ALA A 6 4.70 -6.81 -15.99
N LYS A 7 5.50 -6.03 -15.24
CA LYS A 7 6.97 -6.18 -15.23
C LYS A 7 7.47 -7.22 -14.24
N THR A 8 6.73 -7.46 -13.18
CA THR A 8 7.11 -8.35 -12.08
C THR A 8 6.64 -9.77 -12.35
N ASN A 9 7.54 -10.75 -12.20
CA ASN A 9 7.17 -12.16 -12.24
C ASN A 9 6.58 -12.56 -10.88
N ILE A 10 5.37 -13.13 -10.89
CA ILE A 10 4.67 -13.50 -9.64
C ILE A 10 4.83 -15.00 -9.42
N HIS A 11 5.38 -15.37 -8.27
CA HIS A 11 5.51 -16.74 -7.80
C HIS A 11 4.69 -16.92 -6.52
N LYS A 12 4.20 -18.14 -6.29
CA LYS A 12 3.55 -18.53 -5.05
C LYS A 12 4.21 -19.79 -4.52
N PHE A 13 4.46 -19.81 -3.21
CA PHE A 13 4.88 -21.00 -2.47
C PHE A 13 4.00 -21.14 -1.23
N GLU A 14 3.71 -22.38 -0.84
CA GLU A 14 2.95 -22.61 0.38
C GLU A 14 3.85 -22.47 1.60
N LYS A 15 5.14 -22.79 1.44
CA LYS A 15 6.14 -22.80 2.51
C LYS A 15 7.37 -21.97 2.19
N VAL A 16 7.92 -21.32 3.22
CA VAL A 16 9.18 -20.56 3.12
C VAL A 16 10.32 -21.43 2.60
N LYS A 17 10.38 -22.70 3.02
CA LYS A 17 11.44 -23.63 2.61
C LYS A 17 11.49 -23.84 1.09
N GLU A 18 10.33 -23.96 0.45
CA GLU A 18 10.22 -24.13 -1.01
C GLU A 18 10.79 -22.92 -1.76
N PHE A 19 10.50 -21.71 -1.26
CA PHE A 19 11.07 -20.47 -1.79
C PHE A 19 12.60 -20.45 -1.68
N ILE A 20 13.16 -20.84 -0.53
CA ILE A 20 14.62 -20.84 -0.33
C ILE A 20 15.31 -21.86 -1.24
N GLU A 21 14.72 -23.04 -1.43
CA GLU A 21 15.23 -24.09 -2.31
C GLU A 21 15.23 -23.64 -3.79
N GLU A 22 14.16 -22.97 -4.24
CA GLU A 22 14.02 -22.49 -5.61
C GLU A 22 14.94 -21.29 -5.91
N PHE A 23 14.92 -20.27 -5.06
CA PHE A 23 15.64 -19.01 -5.32
C PHE A 23 17.13 -19.06 -4.95
N LYS A 24 17.57 -20.10 -4.22
CA LYS A 24 18.97 -20.38 -3.87
C LYS A 24 19.66 -19.13 -3.30
N ILE A 25 19.13 -18.63 -2.19
CA ILE A 25 19.66 -17.43 -1.53
C ILE A 25 21.03 -17.73 -0.90
N GLY A 26 22.02 -16.85 -1.07
CA GLY A 26 23.39 -17.06 -0.61
C GLY A 26 24.19 -15.78 -0.37
N GLU A 27 25.51 -15.91 -0.32
CA GLU A 27 26.46 -14.88 0.18
C GLU A 27 26.48 -13.57 -0.61
N ASN A 28 26.02 -13.56 -1.87
CA ASN A 28 25.95 -12.36 -2.72
C ASN A 28 24.62 -11.58 -2.58
N ASP A 29 23.76 -12.02 -1.66
CA ASP A 29 22.43 -11.47 -1.47
C ASP A 29 22.33 -10.64 -0.21
N PHE A 30 21.44 -9.66 -0.27
CA PHE A 30 21.07 -8.83 0.88
C PHE A 30 19.59 -9.03 1.21
N ILE A 31 19.32 -9.53 2.41
CA ILE A 31 17.96 -9.65 2.93
C ILE A 31 17.67 -8.42 3.79
N PHE A 32 16.63 -7.68 3.43
CA PHE A 32 16.07 -6.63 4.26
C PHE A 32 14.69 -7.07 4.76
N ALA A 33 14.52 -7.20 6.08
CA ALA A 33 13.33 -7.83 6.64
C ALA A 33 12.77 -7.13 7.88
N SER A 34 11.50 -7.38 8.18
CA SER A 34 10.98 -7.22 9.54
C SER A 34 11.62 -8.26 10.46
N LYS A 35 12.24 -7.84 11.57
CA LYS A 35 13.01 -8.74 12.46
C LYS A 35 12.17 -9.92 12.95
N GLY A 36 11.00 -9.65 13.49
CA GLY A 36 10.13 -10.68 14.05
C GLY A 36 9.62 -11.72 13.04
N ILE A 37 9.48 -11.33 11.76
CA ILE A 37 9.12 -12.27 10.69
C ILE A 37 10.34 -13.12 10.31
N TYR A 38 11.49 -12.49 10.13
CA TYR A 38 12.72 -13.20 9.76
C TYR A 38 13.13 -14.22 10.82
N GLU A 39 13.19 -13.80 12.08
CA GLU A 39 13.61 -14.65 13.20
C GLU A 39 12.71 -15.88 13.37
N ARG A 40 11.42 -15.73 13.11
CA ARG A 40 10.44 -16.81 13.27
C ARG A 40 10.45 -17.82 12.13
N ASN A 41 10.64 -17.37 10.89
CA ASN A 41 10.38 -18.19 9.70
C ASN A 41 11.64 -18.53 8.88
N PHE A 42 12.73 -17.78 9.04
CA PHE A 42 13.91 -17.88 8.17
C PHE A 42 15.21 -18.19 8.92
N LYS A 43 15.31 -17.82 10.20
CA LYS A 43 16.57 -17.93 10.96
C LYS A 43 17.12 -19.35 11.08
N GLU A 44 16.25 -20.35 11.20
CA GLU A 44 16.65 -21.76 11.32
C GLU A 44 17.05 -22.40 9.98
N LEU A 45 16.93 -21.67 8.86
CA LEU A 45 17.22 -22.18 7.51
C LEU A 45 18.69 -21.97 7.07
N ASP A 46 19.57 -21.52 7.96
CA ASP A 46 21.01 -21.32 7.74
C ASP A 46 21.35 -20.56 6.43
N ILE A 47 20.59 -19.49 6.16
CA ILE A 47 20.75 -18.69 4.94
C ILE A 47 22.04 -17.85 5.06
N LYS A 48 22.96 -18.01 4.11
CA LYS A 48 24.27 -17.34 4.10
C LYS A 48 24.28 -15.89 3.63
N ALA A 49 23.11 -15.29 3.40
CA ALA A 49 22.99 -13.91 2.96
C ALA A 49 23.30 -12.92 4.07
N THR A 50 23.67 -11.69 3.69
CA THR A 50 23.72 -10.61 4.67
C THR A 50 22.29 -10.17 5.01
N VAL A 51 21.98 -10.06 6.31
CA VAL A 51 20.64 -9.72 6.78
C VAL A 51 20.67 -8.39 7.53
N ALA A 52 19.78 -7.48 7.16
CA ALA A 52 19.48 -6.27 7.89
C ALA A 52 18.00 -6.22 8.27
N TYR A 53 17.70 -5.64 9.42
CA TYR A 53 16.34 -5.54 9.94
C TYR A 53 15.84 -4.10 9.89
N LYS A 54 14.60 -3.88 9.45
CA LYS A 54 13.96 -2.56 9.49
C LYS A 54 14.02 -1.96 10.89
N ASP A 55 13.79 -2.79 11.91
CA ASP A 55 13.76 -2.45 13.33
C ASP A 55 15.06 -1.79 13.82
N THR A 56 16.20 -2.02 13.14
CA THR A 56 17.48 -1.38 13.44
C THR A 56 17.49 0.11 13.07
N TYR A 57 16.72 0.51 12.06
CA TYR A 57 16.71 1.87 11.53
C TYR A 57 15.60 2.73 12.15
N GLY A 58 14.50 2.10 12.57
CA GLY A 58 13.39 2.79 13.22
C GLY A 58 12.09 2.01 13.22
N ASN A 59 11.19 2.42 14.11
CA ASN A 59 9.83 1.91 14.22
C ASN A 59 8.88 2.74 13.36
N GLY A 60 7.73 2.17 12.99
CA GLY A 60 6.70 2.89 12.22
C GLY A 60 7.00 3.01 10.72
N GLU A 61 6.48 4.07 10.10
CA GLU A 61 6.56 4.33 8.66
C GLU A 61 7.99 4.67 8.20
N PRO A 62 8.37 4.41 6.92
CA PRO A 62 9.67 4.79 6.39
C PRO A 62 9.88 6.30 6.40
N THR A 63 11.05 6.74 6.87
CA THR A 63 11.52 8.12 6.76
C THR A 63 12.79 8.19 5.92
N ASP A 64 13.08 9.37 5.37
CA ASP A 64 14.33 9.65 4.66
C ASP A 64 15.57 9.35 5.52
N ILE A 65 15.50 9.62 6.82
CA ILE A 65 16.57 9.30 7.79
C ILE A 65 16.79 7.78 7.90
N MET A 66 15.70 6.99 8.00
CA MET A 66 15.79 5.53 8.08
C MET A 66 16.37 4.93 6.79
N MET A 67 15.92 5.44 5.64
CA MET A 67 16.39 5.01 4.34
C MET A 67 17.87 5.36 4.10
N ASP A 68 18.32 6.54 4.54
CA ASP A 68 19.73 6.95 4.46
C ASP A 68 20.65 6.07 5.31
N ALA A 69 20.21 5.71 6.52
CA ALA A 69 20.93 4.79 7.38
C ALA A 69 21.03 3.38 6.76
N LEU A 70 19.94 2.88 6.16
CA LEU A 70 19.94 1.61 5.44
C LEU A 70 20.87 1.63 4.22
N LEU A 71 20.83 2.70 3.41
CA LEU A 71 21.73 2.86 2.27
C LEU A 71 23.20 2.85 2.71
N LYS A 72 23.52 3.50 3.83
CA LYS A 72 24.89 3.53 4.38
C LYS A 72 25.39 2.13 4.73
N ASP A 73 24.55 1.30 5.35
CA ASP A 73 24.93 -0.08 5.69
C ASP A 73 24.98 -0.98 4.47
N PHE A 74 24.00 -0.86 3.58
CA PHE A 74 23.95 -1.61 2.33
C PHE A 74 25.19 -1.37 1.45
N ASN A 75 25.66 -0.12 1.37
CA ASN A 75 26.83 0.27 0.57
C ASN A 75 28.18 -0.23 1.14
N LYS A 76 28.22 -0.91 2.30
CA LYS A 76 29.43 -1.55 2.83
C LYS A 76 29.74 -2.89 2.15
N GLY A 77 28.73 -3.52 1.54
CA GLY A 77 28.86 -4.78 0.82
C GLY A 77 28.74 -4.61 -0.70
N ASN A 78 28.86 -5.73 -1.42
CA ASN A 78 28.63 -5.78 -2.86
C ASN A 78 27.59 -6.86 -3.18
N TYR A 79 26.32 -6.43 -3.22
CA TYR A 79 25.18 -7.33 -3.40
C TYR A 79 24.61 -7.26 -4.82
N LYS A 80 24.22 -8.41 -5.35
CA LYS A 80 23.61 -8.54 -6.69
C LYS A 80 22.08 -8.62 -6.63
N ARG A 81 21.53 -9.19 -5.55
CA ARG A 81 20.09 -9.30 -5.32
C ARG A 81 19.72 -8.72 -3.96
N VAL A 82 18.58 -8.05 -3.92
CA VAL A 82 17.94 -7.56 -2.71
C VAL A 82 16.66 -8.36 -2.51
N ILE A 83 16.51 -8.94 -1.33
CA ILE A 83 15.33 -9.72 -0.92
C ILE A 83 14.63 -8.95 0.20
N ALA A 84 13.43 -8.43 -0.08
CA ALA A 84 12.64 -7.67 0.87
C ALA A 84 11.55 -8.56 1.48
N ILE A 85 11.56 -8.76 2.80
CA ILE A 85 10.61 -9.62 3.52
C ILE A 85 9.86 -8.81 4.57
N GLY A 86 8.64 -8.38 4.25
CA GLY A 86 7.85 -7.59 5.17
C GLY A 86 6.61 -6.97 4.53
N GLY A 87 5.97 -6.06 5.26
CA GLY A 87 4.91 -5.22 4.70
C GLY A 87 5.45 -4.11 3.78
N GLY A 88 4.56 -3.24 3.32
CA GLY A 88 4.89 -2.14 2.40
C GLY A 88 6.07 -1.28 2.84
N SER A 89 6.20 -0.99 4.14
CA SER A 89 7.33 -0.20 4.66
C SER A 89 8.70 -0.86 4.43
N VAL A 90 8.80 -2.19 4.55
CA VAL A 90 10.06 -2.91 4.29
C VAL A 90 10.36 -2.91 2.80
N ILE A 91 9.35 -3.18 1.98
CA ILE A 91 9.48 -3.27 0.53
C ILE A 91 9.86 -1.90 -0.07
N ASP A 92 9.24 -0.83 0.39
CA ASP A 92 9.53 0.54 -0.06
C ASP A 92 10.97 0.94 0.27
N MET A 93 11.43 0.68 1.50
CA MET A 93 12.84 0.91 1.87
C MET A 93 13.81 0.03 1.05
N ALA A 94 13.43 -1.19 0.71
CA ALA A 94 14.29 -2.07 -0.10
C ALA A 94 14.37 -1.64 -1.57
N LYS A 95 13.30 -1.04 -2.12
CA LYS A 95 13.23 -0.60 -3.52
C LYS A 95 14.37 0.34 -3.89
N ILE A 96 14.77 1.26 -3.02
CA ILE A 96 15.85 2.21 -3.36
C ILE A 96 17.24 1.54 -3.41
N LEU A 97 17.41 0.36 -2.81
CA LEU A 97 18.70 -0.35 -2.75
C LEU A 97 19.13 -0.91 -4.12
N VAL A 98 18.19 -1.07 -5.06
CA VAL A 98 18.53 -1.60 -6.39
C VAL A 98 19.15 -0.57 -7.33
N LEU A 99 19.20 0.69 -6.92
CA LEU A 99 19.73 1.79 -7.72
C LEU A 99 21.25 1.93 -7.59
N LYS A 100 21.91 2.33 -8.68
CA LYS A 100 23.38 2.39 -8.79
C LYS A 100 24.07 3.35 -7.82
N ASN A 101 23.41 4.44 -7.44
CA ASN A 101 24.02 5.58 -6.73
C ASN A 101 23.16 6.15 -5.58
N GLY A 102 22.37 5.32 -4.89
CA GLY A 102 21.61 5.77 -3.72
C GLY A 102 22.54 6.10 -2.55
N LYS A 103 22.78 7.40 -2.30
CA LYS A 103 23.52 7.89 -1.10
C LYS A 103 22.69 8.80 -0.22
N CYS A 104 21.70 9.47 -0.80
CA CYS A 104 20.77 10.35 -0.11
C CYS A 104 19.37 10.12 -0.66
N THR A 105 18.43 9.86 0.23
CA THR A 105 17.03 9.55 -0.08
C THR A 105 16.34 10.77 -0.68
N ALA A 106 16.58 11.97 -0.14
CA ALA A 106 16.01 13.20 -0.68
C ALA A 106 16.39 13.40 -2.16
N ASP A 107 17.66 13.19 -2.53
CA ASP A 107 18.12 13.34 -3.93
C ASP A 107 17.47 12.33 -4.87
N LEU A 108 17.19 11.10 -4.39
CA LEU A 108 16.46 10.08 -5.15
C LEU A 108 15.01 10.51 -5.39
N PHE A 109 14.31 10.92 -4.32
CA PHE A 109 12.88 11.28 -4.37
C PHE A 109 12.62 12.58 -5.13
N GLU A 110 13.55 13.53 -5.07
CA GLU A 110 13.53 14.77 -5.87
C GLU A 110 14.08 14.58 -7.29
N LYS A 111 14.52 13.36 -7.65
CA LYS A 111 15.06 13.01 -8.98
C LYS A 111 16.24 13.88 -9.41
N LYS A 112 17.08 14.30 -8.45
CA LYS A 112 18.28 15.12 -8.69
C LYS A 112 19.45 14.34 -9.32
N ILE A 113 19.38 13.02 -9.29
CA ILE A 113 20.41 12.12 -9.85
C ILE A 113 19.80 11.15 -10.86
N LYS A 114 20.64 10.58 -11.73
CA LYS A 114 20.22 9.51 -12.65
C LYS A 114 19.86 8.26 -11.85
N LEU A 115 18.66 7.74 -12.11
CA LEU A 115 18.11 6.55 -11.47
C LEU A 115 18.27 5.39 -12.46
N GLU A 116 19.09 4.40 -12.09
CA GLU A 116 19.42 3.25 -12.93
C GLU A 116 19.39 2.00 -12.06
N LYS A 117 18.50 1.05 -12.39
CA LYS A 117 18.41 -0.25 -11.73
C LYS A 117 19.63 -1.09 -12.08
N VAL A 118 20.37 -1.56 -11.08
CA VAL A 118 21.58 -2.38 -11.26
C VAL A 118 21.57 -3.67 -10.44
N ARG A 119 20.50 -3.94 -9.70
CA ARG A 119 20.34 -5.15 -8.88
C ARG A 119 18.96 -5.75 -9.09
N THR A 120 18.87 -7.06 -8.89
CA THR A 120 17.58 -7.77 -8.85
C THR A 120 16.88 -7.48 -7.53
N LEU A 121 15.56 -7.27 -7.58
CA LEU A 121 14.69 -7.10 -6.43
C LEU A 121 13.68 -8.25 -6.36
N ILE A 122 13.70 -8.98 -5.25
CA ILE A 122 12.74 -10.03 -4.91
C ILE A 122 11.96 -9.54 -3.69
N THR A 123 10.64 -9.52 -3.76
CA THR A 123 9.78 -9.02 -2.69
C THR A 123 8.82 -10.09 -2.19
N ILE A 124 8.77 -10.25 -0.87
CA ILE A 124 7.93 -11.21 -0.17
C ILE A 124 7.01 -10.44 0.79
N PRO A 125 5.78 -10.12 0.37
CA PRO A 125 4.84 -9.39 1.21
C PRO A 125 4.40 -10.23 2.41
N THR A 126 4.39 -9.61 3.59
CA THR A 126 3.92 -10.23 4.85
C THR A 126 2.67 -9.54 5.40
N THR A 127 1.97 -8.82 4.53
CA THR A 127 0.71 -8.11 4.77
C THR A 127 -0.12 -8.14 3.49
N CYS A 128 -1.44 -8.07 3.59
CA CYS A 128 -2.34 -8.09 2.44
C CYS A 128 -2.90 -6.69 2.16
N GLY A 129 -2.06 -5.73 1.76
CA GLY A 129 -2.55 -4.36 1.52
C GLY A 129 -1.79 -3.55 0.47
N SER A 130 -0.50 -3.30 0.72
CA SER A 130 0.23 -2.25 0.01
C SER A 130 0.36 -2.45 -1.50
N GLY A 131 0.30 -3.70 -1.99
CA GLY A 131 0.63 -4.06 -3.38
C GLY A 131 2.03 -3.62 -3.82
N SER A 132 2.92 -3.27 -2.87
CA SER A 132 4.25 -2.73 -3.15
C SER A 132 5.14 -3.76 -3.86
N GLU A 133 4.88 -5.05 -3.66
CA GLU A 133 5.56 -6.16 -4.32
C GLU A 133 5.37 -6.19 -5.86
N VAL A 134 4.39 -5.47 -6.40
CA VAL A 134 4.09 -5.43 -7.85
C VAL A 134 3.97 -4.00 -8.39
N SER A 135 4.40 -3.00 -7.62
CA SER A 135 4.33 -1.59 -8.01
C SER A 135 5.71 -0.95 -8.14
N ASN A 136 5.80 0.14 -8.89
CA ASN A 136 7.03 0.89 -9.16
C ASN A 136 7.18 2.15 -8.27
N VAL A 137 6.45 2.18 -7.16
CA VAL A 137 6.41 3.33 -6.25
C VAL A 137 7.08 2.94 -4.95
N SER A 138 8.00 3.78 -4.47
CA SER A 138 8.48 3.75 -3.08
C SER A 138 7.90 4.96 -2.35
N ILE A 139 7.28 4.76 -1.19
CA ILE A 139 6.77 5.84 -0.35
C ILE A 139 7.70 6.07 0.84
N THR A 140 8.01 7.33 1.13
CA THR A 140 8.75 7.71 2.35
C THR A 140 8.22 9.04 2.88
N GLU A 141 8.26 9.21 4.20
CA GLU A 141 8.16 10.52 4.81
C GLU A 141 9.46 11.29 4.55
N ILE A 142 9.34 12.52 4.05
CA ILE A 142 10.45 13.47 4.03
C ILE A 142 10.32 14.32 5.29
N THR A 143 11.17 14.05 6.27
CA THR A 143 11.08 14.67 7.61
C THR A 143 11.09 16.20 7.58
N LYS A 144 11.83 16.81 6.65
CA LYS A 144 11.84 18.28 6.48
C LYS A 144 10.51 18.87 5.97
N LEU A 145 9.69 18.06 5.30
CA LEU A 145 8.41 18.48 4.72
C LEU A 145 7.20 18.05 5.57
N ASN A 146 7.40 17.23 6.60
CA ASN A 146 6.33 16.58 7.38
C ASN A 146 5.24 15.96 6.47
N SER A 147 5.67 15.36 5.35
CA SER A 147 4.77 14.84 4.33
C SER A 147 5.38 13.64 3.63
N LYS A 148 4.52 12.73 3.18
CA LYS A 148 4.93 11.56 2.39
C LYS A 148 5.12 11.94 0.93
N LEU A 149 6.29 11.62 0.39
CA LEU A 149 6.58 11.66 -1.05
C LEU A 149 6.67 10.25 -1.61
N GLY A 150 6.32 10.12 -2.88
CA GLY A 150 6.44 8.87 -3.63
C GLY A 150 7.43 9.00 -4.78
N LEU A 151 8.46 8.16 -4.78
CA LEU A 151 9.33 7.97 -5.94
C LEU A 151 8.71 6.91 -6.85
N ALA A 152 8.08 7.36 -7.95
CA ALA A 152 7.47 6.50 -8.96
C ALA A 152 8.32 6.50 -10.23
N ILE A 153 9.05 5.40 -10.47
CA ILE A 153 9.91 5.16 -11.64
C ILE A 153 9.95 3.66 -11.94
N ASP A 154 10.05 3.29 -13.22
CA ASP A 154 10.02 1.90 -13.66
C ASP A 154 11.17 1.04 -13.14
N GLU A 155 12.30 1.66 -12.78
CA GLU A 155 13.47 1.02 -12.18
C GLU A 155 13.16 0.39 -10.81
N LEU A 156 12.05 0.77 -10.16
CA LEU A 156 11.67 0.24 -8.85
C LEU A 156 10.71 -0.96 -8.91
N TYR A 157 10.27 -1.39 -10.09
CA TYR A 157 9.51 -2.63 -10.19
C TYR A 157 10.34 -3.80 -9.64
N PRO A 158 9.79 -4.59 -8.70
CA PRO A 158 10.39 -5.86 -8.34
C PRO A 158 10.51 -6.77 -9.56
N ASP A 159 11.61 -7.52 -9.67
CA ASP A 159 11.75 -8.53 -10.72
C ASP A 159 10.88 -9.75 -10.39
N TYR A 160 10.76 -10.05 -9.09
CA TYR A 160 9.97 -11.15 -8.57
C TYR A 160 9.13 -10.71 -7.36
N ALA A 161 7.83 -11.00 -7.39
CA ALA A 161 6.95 -10.99 -6.24
C ALA A 161 6.70 -12.43 -5.81
N VAL A 162 6.97 -12.77 -4.55
CA VAL A 162 6.82 -14.13 -4.04
C VAL A 162 5.78 -14.14 -2.93
N LEU A 163 4.62 -14.70 -3.22
CA LEU A 163 3.47 -14.78 -2.32
C LEU A 163 3.58 -16.05 -1.48
N ILE A 164 3.66 -15.88 -0.15
CA ILE A 164 3.80 -16.99 0.80
C ILE A 164 2.77 -16.84 1.93
N PRO A 165 1.58 -17.48 1.82
CA PRO A 165 0.51 -17.33 2.81
C PRO A 165 0.90 -17.73 4.24
N GLU A 166 1.85 -18.65 4.41
CA GLU A 166 2.41 -19.05 5.71
C GLU A 166 2.92 -17.85 6.53
N LEU A 167 3.47 -16.82 5.87
CA LEU A 167 4.00 -15.63 6.55
C LEU A 167 2.91 -14.72 7.14
N LEU A 168 1.65 -14.94 6.79
CA LEU A 168 0.50 -14.15 7.25
C LEU A 168 -0.20 -14.75 8.46
N VAL A 169 0.04 -16.03 8.78
CA VAL A 169 -0.66 -16.76 9.85
C VAL A 169 -0.62 -16.00 11.18
N ASN A 170 0.55 -15.42 11.46
CA ASN A 170 0.83 -14.71 12.70
C ASN A 170 0.65 -13.19 12.61
N LEU A 171 0.13 -12.66 11.51
CA LEU A 171 -0.15 -11.23 11.36
C LEU A 171 -1.24 -10.83 12.38
N PRO A 172 -0.98 -9.90 13.31
CA PRO A 172 -1.99 -9.46 14.25
C PRO A 172 -3.21 -8.89 13.54
N TYR A 173 -4.41 -9.18 14.07
CA TYR A 173 -5.67 -8.87 13.38
C TYR A 173 -5.79 -7.40 12.97
N LYS A 174 -5.38 -6.45 13.82
CA LYS A 174 -5.39 -5.02 13.50
C LYS A 174 -4.61 -4.70 12.21
N PHE A 175 -3.43 -5.30 12.02
CA PHE A 175 -2.60 -5.08 10.84
C PHE A 175 -3.16 -5.79 9.61
N PHE A 176 -3.75 -6.98 9.80
CA PHE A 176 -4.49 -7.66 8.73
C PHE A 176 -5.67 -6.80 8.25
N ALA A 177 -6.53 -6.35 9.17
CA ALA A 177 -7.71 -5.55 8.86
C ALA A 177 -7.36 -4.27 8.12
N THR A 178 -6.46 -3.45 8.68
CA THR A 178 -6.07 -2.16 8.08
C THR A 178 -5.37 -2.33 6.73
N SER A 179 -4.53 -3.36 6.56
CA SER A 179 -3.91 -3.63 5.25
C SER A 179 -4.93 -4.17 4.23
N ALA A 180 -5.84 -5.05 4.61
CA ALA A 180 -6.87 -5.53 3.69
C ALA A 180 -7.84 -4.42 3.24
N ILE A 181 -8.15 -3.47 4.13
CA ILE A 181 -8.91 -2.27 3.78
C ILE A 181 -8.12 -1.40 2.79
N ASP A 182 -6.81 -1.28 2.97
CA ASP A 182 -5.94 -0.57 2.02
C ASP A 182 -6.01 -1.18 0.61
N ALA A 183 -5.93 -2.51 0.50
CA ALA A 183 -6.11 -3.22 -0.77
C ALA A 183 -7.51 -2.99 -1.39
N LEU A 184 -8.56 -2.92 -0.57
CA LEU A 184 -9.90 -2.59 -1.05
C LEU A 184 -9.94 -1.17 -1.63
N ILE A 185 -9.37 -0.20 -0.93
CA ILE A 185 -9.28 1.19 -1.39
C ILE A 185 -8.47 1.27 -2.68
N HIS A 186 -7.33 0.60 -2.77
CA HIS A 186 -6.54 0.48 -3.99
C HIS A 186 -7.38 -0.02 -5.17
N SER A 187 -8.12 -1.11 -4.98
CA SER A 187 -8.95 -1.67 -6.04
C SER A 187 -10.03 -0.68 -6.51
N ILE A 188 -10.65 0.07 -5.60
CA ILE A 188 -11.74 0.99 -5.91
C ILE A 188 -11.23 2.29 -6.54
N GLU A 189 -10.16 2.87 -6.02
CA GLU A 189 -9.57 4.07 -6.62
C GLU A 189 -8.98 3.79 -8.01
N SER A 190 -8.28 2.67 -8.16
CA SER A 190 -7.74 2.26 -9.47
C SER A 190 -8.83 1.96 -10.48
N PHE A 191 -10.00 1.45 -10.06
CA PHE A 191 -11.15 1.26 -10.93
C PHE A 191 -11.69 2.58 -11.49
N LEU A 192 -11.76 3.62 -10.64
CA LEU A 192 -12.29 4.94 -11.03
C LEU A 192 -11.26 5.89 -11.64
N SER A 193 -9.97 5.54 -11.62
CA SER A 193 -8.92 6.38 -12.18
C SER A 193 -9.20 6.75 -13.64
N PRO A 194 -8.92 8.00 -14.08
CA PRO A 194 -8.94 8.38 -15.49
C PRO A 194 -8.02 7.54 -16.38
N LYS A 195 -7.04 6.83 -15.80
CA LYS A 195 -6.12 5.92 -16.51
C LYS A 195 -6.60 4.46 -16.53
N ALA A 196 -7.70 4.16 -15.84
CA ALA A 196 -8.23 2.82 -15.79
C ALA A 196 -8.66 2.34 -17.18
N ASN A 197 -8.46 1.06 -17.42
CA ASN A 197 -8.85 0.37 -18.65
C ASN A 197 -9.34 -1.04 -18.32
N VAL A 198 -9.79 -1.78 -19.34
CA VAL A 198 -10.36 -3.12 -19.15
C VAL A 198 -9.47 -4.07 -18.33
N TYR A 199 -8.14 -4.00 -18.50
CA TYR A 199 -7.21 -4.85 -17.75
C TYR A 199 -7.17 -4.49 -16.27
N THR A 200 -6.96 -3.20 -15.95
CA THR A 200 -6.90 -2.75 -14.56
C THR A 200 -8.25 -2.95 -13.87
N GLU A 201 -9.35 -2.73 -14.58
CA GLU A 201 -10.70 -2.96 -14.07
C GLU A 201 -10.99 -4.42 -13.73
N MET A 202 -10.50 -5.37 -14.54
CA MET A 202 -10.64 -6.79 -14.23
C MET A 202 -9.97 -7.13 -12.90
N PHE A 203 -8.73 -6.67 -12.71
CA PHE A 203 -8.00 -6.87 -11.45
C PHE A 203 -8.69 -6.18 -10.26
N SER A 204 -9.13 -4.93 -10.44
CA SER A 204 -9.85 -4.19 -9.42
C SER A 204 -11.13 -4.91 -8.98
N LYS A 205 -11.97 -5.35 -9.93
CA LYS A 205 -13.24 -6.04 -9.62
C LYS A 205 -13.01 -7.35 -8.86
N GLN A 206 -12.03 -8.14 -9.30
CA GLN A 206 -11.70 -9.40 -8.62
C GLN A 206 -11.20 -9.16 -7.20
N ALA A 207 -10.36 -8.15 -6.98
CA ALA A 207 -9.88 -7.77 -5.66
C ALA A 207 -11.03 -7.31 -4.73
N MET A 208 -11.93 -6.45 -5.23
CA MET A 208 -13.13 -6.01 -4.48
C MET A 208 -13.99 -7.20 -4.06
N GLU A 209 -14.25 -8.12 -4.99
CA GLU A 209 -15.11 -9.28 -4.74
C GLU A 209 -14.53 -10.17 -3.63
N ILE A 210 -13.25 -10.53 -3.73
CA ILE A 210 -12.59 -11.37 -2.73
C ILE A 210 -12.61 -10.69 -1.36
N ILE A 211 -12.20 -9.42 -1.29
CA ILE A 211 -12.04 -8.71 -0.01
C ILE A 211 -13.40 -8.48 0.66
N ILE A 212 -14.43 -8.03 -0.07
CA ILE A 212 -15.75 -7.76 0.50
C ILE A 212 -16.40 -9.06 0.98
N LYS A 213 -16.31 -10.16 0.21
CA LYS A 213 -16.80 -11.48 0.65
C LYS A 213 -16.06 -11.97 1.90
N GLY A 214 -14.74 -11.82 1.93
CA GLY A 214 -13.92 -12.16 3.09
C GLY A 214 -14.30 -11.36 4.34
N PHE A 215 -14.53 -10.05 4.21
CA PHE A 215 -15.00 -9.21 5.31
C PHE A 215 -16.40 -9.59 5.79
N LYS A 216 -17.37 -9.84 4.90
CA LYS A 216 -18.70 -10.33 5.28
C LYS A 216 -18.60 -11.62 6.09
N ARG A 217 -17.71 -12.53 5.70
CA ARG A 217 -17.45 -13.78 6.43
C ARG A 217 -16.82 -13.53 7.81
N ILE A 218 -15.83 -12.64 7.91
CA ILE A 218 -15.22 -12.27 9.20
C ILE A 218 -16.26 -11.65 10.15
N VAL A 219 -17.15 -10.80 9.65
CA VAL A 219 -18.24 -10.23 10.48
C VAL A 219 -19.18 -11.32 10.99
N LYS A 220 -19.47 -12.33 10.17
CA LYS A 220 -20.38 -13.43 10.51
C LYS A 220 -19.75 -14.47 11.45
N GLU A 221 -18.49 -14.84 11.21
CA GLU A 221 -17.81 -15.98 11.84
C GLU A 221 -16.75 -15.58 12.87
N GLY A 222 -16.41 -14.29 12.96
CA GLY A 222 -15.38 -13.76 13.84
C GLY A 222 -14.01 -13.59 13.15
N GLN A 223 -13.10 -12.91 13.86
CA GLN A 223 -11.79 -12.49 13.35
C GLN A 223 -10.92 -13.66 12.86
N ASP A 224 -11.04 -14.83 13.48
CA ASP A 224 -10.23 -16.02 13.15
C ASP A 224 -10.66 -16.71 11.85
N ALA A 225 -11.85 -16.41 11.31
CA ALA A 225 -12.28 -16.92 10.00
C ALA A 225 -11.28 -16.57 8.89
N ARG A 226 -10.57 -15.44 9.05
CA ARG A 226 -9.51 -14.99 8.13
C ARG A 226 -8.41 -16.02 7.89
N VAL A 227 -8.11 -16.90 8.87
CA VAL A 227 -6.97 -17.82 8.79
C VAL A 227 -7.12 -18.76 7.60
N SER A 228 -8.36 -19.19 7.32
CA SER A 228 -8.69 -20.01 6.15
C SER A 228 -8.70 -19.27 4.81
N MET A 229 -8.56 -17.94 4.83
CA MET A 229 -8.68 -17.05 3.67
C MET A 229 -7.41 -16.23 3.42
N LEU A 230 -6.29 -16.53 4.11
CA LEU A 230 -5.07 -15.73 3.99
C LEU A 230 -4.50 -15.73 2.57
N ASP A 231 -4.60 -16.85 1.87
CA ASP A 231 -4.23 -16.95 0.45
C ASP A 231 -5.10 -16.03 -0.42
N ASP A 232 -6.42 -16.07 -0.23
CA ASP A 232 -7.37 -15.23 -0.98
C ASP A 232 -7.08 -13.74 -0.77
N PHE A 233 -6.90 -13.31 0.47
CA PHE A 233 -6.57 -11.91 0.78
C PHE A 233 -5.21 -11.49 0.23
N LEU A 234 -4.23 -12.39 0.23
CA LEU A 234 -2.90 -12.12 -0.33
C LEU A 234 -2.98 -11.92 -1.85
N ILE A 235 -3.69 -12.81 -2.55
CA ILE A 235 -3.95 -12.68 -3.98
C ILE A 235 -4.75 -11.41 -4.27
N ALA A 236 -5.80 -11.10 -3.50
CA ALA A 236 -6.60 -9.90 -3.71
C ALA A 236 -5.77 -8.61 -3.54
N SER A 237 -4.89 -8.56 -2.53
CA SER A 237 -3.92 -7.48 -2.36
C SER A 237 -2.99 -7.35 -3.57
N ASN A 238 -2.49 -8.47 -4.09
CA ASN A 238 -1.62 -8.47 -5.25
C ASN A 238 -2.34 -7.98 -6.52
N LEU A 239 -3.58 -8.42 -6.75
CA LEU A 239 -4.43 -7.96 -7.85
C LEU A 239 -4.70 -6.45 -7.75
N ALA A 240 -5.03 -5.95 -6.56
CA ALA A 240 -5.17 -4.52 -6.31
C ALA A 240 -3.85 -3.76 -6.61
N GLY A 241 -2.72 -4.35 -6.23
CA GLY A 241 -1.37 -3.88 -6.55
C GLY A 241 -1.10 -3.71 -8.05
N ILE A 242 -1.43 -4.74 -8.84
CA ILE A 242 -1.30 -4.72 -10.31
C ILE A 242 -2.20 -3.63 -10.92
N ALA A 243 -3.43 -3.51 -10.42
CA ALA A 243 -4.40 -2.52 -10.89
C ALA A 243 -3.90 -1.09 -10.64
N PHE A 244 -3.57 -0.75 -9.39
CA PHE A 244 -3.11 0.61 -9.09
C PHE A 244 -1.72 0.91 -9.63
N GLY A 245 -0.85 -0.09 -9.78
CA GLY A 245 0.46 0.09 -10.41
C GLY A 245 0.36 0.61 -11.85
N ASN A 246 -0.76 0.34 -12.54
CA ASN A 246 -1.02 0.78 -13.91
C ASN A 246 -1.98 1.99 -13.97
N ALA A 247 -3.02 2.03 -13.13
CA ALA A 247 -4.04 3.09 -13.16
C ALA A 247 -3.77 4.24 -12.17
N GLY A 248 -3.05 3.97 -11.08
CA GLY A 248 -2.85 4.90 -9.97
C GLY A 248 -3.92 4.84 -8.89
N ASN A 249 -3.70 5.64 -7.83
CA ASN A 249 -4.62 5.87 -6.71
C ASN A 249 -5.18 7.30 -6.79
N GLY A 250 -6.10 7.67 -5.90
CA GLY A 250 -6.84 8.93 -5.96
C GLY A 250 -6.84 9.74 -4.67
N ALA A 251 -7.94 10.44 -4.43
CA ALA A 251 -8.08 11.40 -3.35
C ALA A 251 -8.03 10.77 -1.95
N VAL A 252 -8.41 9.51 -1.76
CA VAL A 252 -8.31 8.87 -0.43
C VAL A 252 -6.85 8.88 0.02
N HIS A 253 -5.96 8.41 -0.85
CA HIS A 253 -4.51 8.43 -0.61
C HIS A 253 -3.94 9.86 -0.50
N ALA A 254 -4.49 10.80 -1.29
CA ALA A 254 -4.04 12.19 -1.24
C ALA A 254 -4.36 12.83 0.13
N LEU A 255 -5.61 12.67 0.60
CA LEU A 255 -6.10 13.31 1.83
C LEU A 255 -5.60 12.61 3.10
N SER A 256 -5.29 11.31 3.06
CA SER A 256 -4.71 10.61 4.21
C SER A 256 -3.23 10.94 4.44
N SER A 257 -2.51 11.39 3.40
CA SER A 257 -1.05 11.58 3.45
C SER A 257 -0.58 12.51 4.58
N PRO A 258 -1.18 13.69 4.81
CA PRO A 258 -0.78 14.55 5.94
C PRO A 258 -1.07 13.95 7.32
N LEU A 259 -2.14 13.17 7.47
CA LEU A 259 -2.46 12.47 8.71
C LEU A 259 -1.37 11.45 9.05
N SER A 260 -0.98 10.61 8.08
CA SER A 260 0.12 9.67 8.25
C SER A 260 1.46 10.36 8.50
N GLY A 261 1.76 11.46 7.80
CA GLY A 261 3.04 12.17 7.96
C GLY A 261 3.17 12.91 9.30
N THR A 262 2.10 13.57 9.75
CA THR A 262 2.15 14.42 10.95
C THR A 262 1.92 13.65 12.24
N TYR A 263 1.04 12.65 12.23
CA TYR A 263 0.64 11.89 13.42
C TYR A 263 1.12 10.45 13.40
N HIS A 264 1.94 10.07 12.42
CA HIS A 264 2.51 8.74 12.26
C HIS A 264 1.44 7.63 12.27
N VAL A 265 0.24 7.94 11.76
CA VAL A 265 -0.86 6.97 11.63
C VAL A 265 -0.50 5.98 10.51
N PRO A 266 -0.56 4.66 10.77
CA PRO A 266 -0.27 3.64 9.76
C PRO A 266 -1.08 3.85 8.48
N HIS A 267 -0.46 3.64 7.32
CA HIS A 267 -1.05 4.04 6.04
C HIS A 267 -2.48 3.54 5.79
N GLY A 268 -2.72 2.23 5.90
CA GLY A 268 -4.06 1.66 5.68
C GLY A 268 -5.10 2.15 6.70
N GLU A 269 -4.68 2.41 7.95
CA GLU A 269 -5.54 2.99 8.98
C GLU A 269 -5.91 4.44 8.62
N ALA A 270 -4.96 5.23 8.12
CA ALA A 270 -5.21 6.59 7.67
C ALA A 270 -6.12 6.62 6.44
N ASN A 271 -5.87 5.77 5.42
CA ASN A 271 -6.69 5.67 4.21
C ASN A 271 -8.15 5.34 4.54
N TYR A 272 -8.37 4.42 5.49
CA TYR A 272 -9.72 4.06 5.93
C TYR A 272 -10.52 5.28 6.44
N GLN A 273 -9.88 6.21 7.17
CA GLN A 273 -10.60 7.37 7.72
C GLN A 273 -11.25 8.22 6.62
N PHE A 274 -10.58 8.36 5.47
CA PHE A 274 -11.04 9.19 4.36
C PHE A 274 -11.91 8.45 3.35
N PHE A 275 -11.92 7.11 3.38
CA PHE A 275 -12.43 6.30 2.29
C PHE A 275 -13.87 6.63 1.89
N THR A 276 -14.85 6.36 2.75
CA THR A 276 -16.26 6.53 2.39
C THR A 276 -16.66 8.00 2.19
N SER A 277 -16.09 8.93 2.97
CA SER A 277 -16.36 10.37 2.85
C SER A 277 -15.91 10.96 1.51
N VAL A 278 -14.73 10.56 0.99
CA VAL A 278 -14.26 10.96 -0.34
C VAL A 278 -15.24 10.50 -1.42
N PHE A 279 -15.68 9.25 -1.35
CA PHE A 279 -16.57 8.68 -2.37
C PHE A 279 -18.00 9.25 -2.30
N LYS A 280 -18.49 9.57 -1.09
CA LYS A 280 -19.74 10.33 -0.93
C LYS A 280 -19.65 11.71 -1.61
N VAL A 281 -18.52 12.40 -1.47
CA VAL A 281 -18.28 13.70 -2.15
C VAL A 281 -18.19 13.53 -3.66
N TYR A 282 -17.51 12.50 -4.16
CA TYR A 282 -17.49 12.18 -5.59
C TYR A 282 -18.89 11.95 -6.14
N ASN A 283 -19.70 11.12 -5.47
CA ASN A 283 -21.05 10.79 -5.90
C ASN A 283 -21.97 12.01 -5.89
N LYS A 284 -21.85 12.89 -4.88
CA LYS A 284 -22.59 14.16 -4.84
C LYS A 284 -22.19 15.10 -5.98
N LYS A 285 -20.89 15.14 -6.32
CA LYS A 285 -20.35 16.08 -7.32
C LYS A 285 -20.60 15.62 -8.76
N ASN A 286 -20.42 14.34 -9.02
CA ASN A 286 -20.63 13.73 -10.34
C ASN A 286 -21.22 12.32 -10.17
N PRO A 287 -22.54 12.18 -9.99
CA PRO A 287 -23.19 10.88 -9.76
C PRO A 287 -23.29 10.01 -11.02
N SER A 288 -22.97 10.57 -12.19
CA SER A 288 -23.01 9.89 -13.49
C SER A 288 -21.67 9.27 -13.84
N GLY A 289 -21.58 8.45 -14.88
CA GLY A 289 -20.31 7.89 -15.39
C GLY A 289 -19.83 6.66 -14.62
N LYS A 290 -18.51 6.44 -14.58
CA LYS A 290 -17.90 5.21 -14.06
C LYS A 290 -18.17 4.95 -12.57
N ILE A 291 -18.48 5.99 -11.79
CA ILE A 291 -18.90 5.82 -10.40
C ILE A 291 -20.26 5.12 -10.29
N MET A 292 -21.15 5.26 -11.28
CA MET A 292 -22.41 4.51 -11.31
C MET A 292 -22.14 3.01 -11.49
N ASP A 293 -21.23 2.65 -12.41
CA ASP A 293 -20.81 1.25 -12.61
C ASP A 293 -20.19 0.66 -11.34
N LEU A 294 -19.33 1.43 -10.67
CA LEU A 294 -18.79 1.05 -9.36
C LEU A 294 -19.91 0.83 -8.34
N ASN A 295 -20.86 1.77 -8.22
CA ASN A 295 -21.94 1.66 -7.25
C ASN A 295 -22.80 0.43 -7.51
N ILE A 296 -23.08 0.07 -8.77
CA ILE A 296 -23.80 -1.16 -9.12
C ILE A 296 -23.02 -2.41 -8.68
N ILE A 297 -21.71 -2.45 -8.93
CA ILE A 297 -20.84 -3.56 -8.50
C ILE A 297 -20.85 -3.69 -6.97
N LEU A 298 -20.62 -2.59 -6.26
CA LEU A 298 -20.60 -2.58 -4.79
C LEU A 298 -21.96 -2.94 -4.19
N SER A 299 -23.06 -2.45 -4.78
CA SER A 299 -24.43 -2.82 -4.39
C SER A 299 -24.65 -4.33 -4.48
N GLY A 300 -24.19 -4.97 -5.55
CA GLY A 300 -24.26 -6.43 -5.70
C GLY A 300 -23.42 -7.18 -4.66
N LEU A 301 -22.20 -6.71 -4.37
CA LEU A 301 -21.30 -7.36 -3.39
C LEU A 301 -21.77 -7.18 -1.94
N LEU A 302 -22.34 -6.01 -1.63
CA LEU A 302 -22.85 -5.67 -0.30
C LEU A 302 -24.30 -6.16 -0.09
N GLU A 303 -25.02 -6.53 -1.15
CA GLU A 303 -26.44 -6.89 -1.13
C GLU A 303 -27.32 -5.74 -0.60
N CYS A 304 -27.10 -4.52 -1.11
CA CYS A 304 -27.82 -3.32 -0.71
C CYS A 304 -28.28 -2.49 -1.91
N GLU A 305 -29.12 -1.47 -1.69
CA GLU A 305 -29.50 -0.54 -2.76
C GLU A 305 -28.33 0.36 -3.20
N VAL A 306 -28.28 0.71 -4.49
CA VAL A 306 -27.21 1.53 -5.10
C VAL A 306 -27.00 2.87 -4.37
N CYS A 307 -28.05 3.48 -3.83
CA CYS A 307 -27.97 4.74 -3.07
C CYS A 307 -27.28 4.60 -1.71
N ASN A 308 -27.23 3.39 -1.14
CA ASN A 308 -26.75 3.12 0.22
C ASN A 308 -25.34 2.50 0.24
N VAL A 309 -24.68 2.34 -0.91
CA VAL A 309 -23.44 1.57 -1.03
C VAL A 309 -22.31 2.05 -0.13
N TYR A 310 -22.15 3.36 0.05
CA TYR A 310 -21.09 3.91 0.89
C TYR A 310 -21.41 3.83 2.38
N ASP A 311 -22.69 3.85 2.75
CA ASP A 311 -23.13 3.67 4.15
C ASP A 311 -23.04 2.20 4.57
N GLU A 312 -23.46 1.27 3.71
CA GLU A 312 -23.28 -0.16 3.98
C GLU A 312 -21.81 -0.60 3.90
N MET A 313 -20.99 0.03 3.06
CA MET A 313 -19.53 -0.14 3.10
C MET A 313 -18.96 0.30 4.46
N GLU A 314 -19.31 1.49 4.93
CA GLU A 314 -18.87 2.00 6.25
C GLU A 314 -19.30 1.07 7.39
N LYS A 315 -20.54 0.59 7.36
CA LYS A 315 -21.07 -0.38 8.32
C LYS A 315 -20.32 -1.71 8.27
N LEU A 316 -19.99 -2.23 7.08
CA LEU A 316 -19.18 -3.44 6.98
C LEU A 316 -17.80 -3.22 7.61
N LEU A 317 -17.11 -2.13 7.23
CA LEU A 317 -15.75 -1.85 7.68
C LEU A 317 -15.65 -1.54 9.18
N SER A 318 -16.63 -0.85 9.75
CA SER A 318 -16.71 -0.60 11.20
C SER A 318 -16.90 -1.86 12.05
N ASN A 319 -17.49 -2.94 11.47
CA ASN A 319 -17.50 -4.26 12.11
C ASN A 319 -16.17 -5.02 11.96
N ILE A 320 -15.30 -4.61 11.03
CA ILE A 320 -13.95 -5.18 10.85
C ILE A 320 -12.96 -4.49 11.79
N ILE A 321 -12.96 -3.16 11.83
CA ILE A 321 -12.13 -2.34 12.70
C ILE A 321 -12.82 -1.00 12.99
N GLU A 322 -12.75 -0.57 14.24
CA GLU A 322 -13.29 0.72 14.68
C GLU A 322 -12.70 1.88 13.86
N LYS A 323 -13.58 2.76 13.37
CA LYS A 323 -13.21 4.02 12.73
C LYS A 323 -13.13 5.11 13.79
N LYS A 324 -12.08 5.92 13.72
CA LYS A 324 -11.81 6.98 14.71
C LYS A 324 -12.02 8.34 14.08
N SER A 325 -12.43 9.31 14.89
CA SER A 325 -12.36 10.71 14.49
C SER A 325 -10.90 11.13 14.29
N LEU A 326 -10.66 12.13 13.43
CA LEU A 326 -9.28 12.62 13.23
C LEU A 326 -8.70 13.24 14.52
N ARG A 327 -9.57 13.80 15.38
CA ARG A 327 -9.19 14.32 16.71
C ARG A 327 -8.55 13.26 17.61
N GLU A 328 -8.98 12.01 17.53
CA GLU A 328 -8.42 10.92 18.35
C GLU A 328 -6.98 10.55 17.98
N TYR A 329 -6.52 10.91 16.79
CA TYR A 329 -5.12 10.79 16.40
C TYR A 329 -4.26 11.98 16.84
N GLY A 330 -4.86 12.98 17.49
CA GLY A 330 -4.21 14.22 17.90
C GLY A 330 -4.31 15.36 16.88
N MET A 331 -5.10 15.18 15.80
CA MET A 331 -5.39 16.26 14.85
C MET A 331 -6.04 17.44 15.55
N LYS A 332 -5.57 18.66 15.25
CA LYS A 332 -6.15 19.91 15.76
C LYS A 332 -7.00 20.57 14.68
N GLU A 333 -7.92 21.44 15.10
CA GLU A 333 -8.80 22.16 14.17
C GLU A 333 -7.98 23.06 13.22
N SER A 334 -6.87 23.62 13.69
CA SER A 334 -5.91 24.38 12.87
C SER A 334 -5.33 23.56 11.72
N ASP A 335 -5.21 22.23 11.89
CA ASP A 335 -4.60 21.35 10.90
C ASP A 335 -5.53 21.09 9.72
N ILE A 336 -6.83 21.36 9.84
CA ILE A 336 -7.80 21.22 8.73
C ILE A 336 -7.38 22.09 7.54
N LEU A 337 -7.07 23.37 7.78
CA LEU A 337 -6.65 24.29 6.72
C LEU A 337 -5.23 23.93 6.24
N LEU A 338 -4.32 23.63 7.17
CA LEU A 338 -2.94 23.28 6.87
C LEU A 338 -2.86 22.02 5.98
N PHE A 339 -3.59 20.97 6.32
CA PHE A 339 -3.62 19.72 5.56
C PHE A 339 -4.29 19.91 4.22
N THR A 340 -5.38 20.69 4.15
CA THR A 340 -6.00 21.05 2.87
C THR A 340 -4.98 21.72 1.93
N GLU A 341 -4.21 22.68 2.43
CA GLU A 341 -3.19 23.37 1.64
C GLU A 341 -2.01 22.47 1.28
N ASN A 342 -1.57 21.61 2.21
CA ASN A 342 -0.52 20.62 1.96
C ASN A 342 -0.91 19.63 0.84
N VAL A 343 -2.14 19.12 0.86
CA VAL A 343 -2.65 18.19 -0.16
C VAL A 343 -2.66 18.86 -1.53
N ILE A 344 -3.17 20.09 -1.62
CA ILE A 344 -3.17 20.86 -2.87
C ILE A 344 -1.74 21.14 -3.34
N ALA A 345 -0.80 21.48 -2.46
CA ALA A 345 0.56 21.76 -2.87
C ALA A 345 1.31 20.50 -3.33
N ASN A 346 1.17 19.39 -2.61
CA ASN A 346 2.12 18.29 -2.66
C ASN A 346 1.56 16.97 -3.23
N GLN A 347 0.24 16.81 -3.33
CA GLN A 347 -0.39 15.54 -3.76
C GLN A 347 -1.02 15.60 -5.16
N GLN A 348 -0.52 16.48 -6.02
CA GLN A 348 -1.04 16.70 -7.38
C GLN A 348 -1.08 15.43 -8.24
N ARG A 349 -0.10 14.52 -8.09
CA ARG A 349 -0.09 13.23 -8.78
C ARG A 349 -1.36 12.41 -8.48
N LEU A 350 -1.75 12.33 -7.22
CA LEU A 350 -2.92 11.58 -6.76
C LEU A 350 -4.22 12.32 -7.09
N LEU A 351 -4.28 13.64 -6.86
CA LEU A 351 -5.46 14.45 -7.18
C LEU A 351 -5.79 14.44 -8.68
N SER A 352 -4.77 14.39 -9.56
CA SER A 352 -4.98 14.28 -11.02
C SER A 352 -5.53 12.92 -11.46
N GLN A 353 -5.48 11.91 -10.58
CA GLN A 353 -5.95 10.54 -10.80
C GLN A 353 -7.30 10.28 -10.10
N SER A 354 -7.86 11.27 -9.43
CA SER A 354 -9.21 11.23 -8.86
C SER A 354 -10.28 11.10 -9.94
N TYR A 355 -11.39 10.45 -9.58
CA TYR A 355 -12.57 10.32 -10.43
C TYR A 355 -13.12 11.67 -10.93
N THR A 356 -13.13 12.66 -10.04
CA THR A 356 -13.54 14.03 -10.32
C THR A 356 -12.67 14.98 -9.52
N SER A 357 -12.48 16.21 -10.02
CA SER A 357 -11.64 17.20 -9.35
C SER A 357 -12.26 17.64 -8.02
N LEU A 358 -11.44 17.74 -6.98
CA LEU A 358 -11.84 18.25 -5.67
C LEU A 358 -11.33 19.68 -5.50
N SER A 359 -12.23 20.62 -5.21
CA SER A 359 -11.83 22.00 -4.88
C SER A 359 -11.25 22.08 -3.47
N LYS A 360 -10.63 23.22 -3.12
CA LYS A 360 -10.17 23.50 -1.76
C LYS A 360 -11.30 23.35 -0.75
N GLU A 361 -12.50 23.81 -1.10
CA GLU A 361 -13.71 23.71 -0.27
C GLU A 361 -14.17 22.26 -0.12
N ASN A 362 -14.07 21.43 -1.17
CA ASN A 362 -14.41 20.01 -1.06
C ASN A 362 -13.45 19.28 -0.12
N ILE A 363 -12.14 19.51 -0.26
CA ILE A 363 -11.12 18.89 0.59
C ILE A 363 -11.30 19.35 2.05
N LYS A 364 -11.45 20.66 2.26
CA LYS A 364 -11.70 21.24 3.59
C LYS A 364 -12.96 20.68 4.23
N TYR A 365 -14.04 20.51 3.45
CA TYR A 365 -15.29 19.91 3.94
C TYR A 365 -15.08 18.49 4.45
N ILE A 366 -14.35 17.64 3.70
CA ILE A 366 -14.05 16.27 4.12
C ILE A 366 -13.27 16.26 5.44
N TYR A 367 -12.24 17.09 5.58
CA TYR A 367 -11.51 17.18 6.85
C TYR A 367 -12.38 17.64 8.01
N ASN A 368 -13.29 18.61 7.81
CA ASN A 368 -14.21 19.07 8.86
C ASN A 368 -15.22 17.98 9.27
N GLU A 369 -15.69 17.19 8.32
CA GLU A 369 -16.64 16.11 8.58
C GLU A 369 -16.00 14.96 9.36
N LEU A 370 -14.71 14.69 9.12
CA LEU A 370 -13.96 13.63 9.78
C LEU A 370 -13.27 14.07 11.09
N PHE A 371 -13.12 15.37 11.32
CA PHE A 371 -12.55 15.93 12.54
C PHE A 371 -13.42 15.60 13.73
#